data_AF-A0A7K0LW72-F1
#
_entry.id   AF-A0A7K0LW72-F1
#
_cell.length_a   1.000
_cell.length_b   1.000
_cell.length_c   1.000
_cell.angle_alpha   90.00
_cell.angle_beta   90.00
_cell.angle_gamma   90.00
#
_symmetry.space_group_name_H-M   'P 1'
#
loop_
_entity.id
_entity.type
_entity.pdbx_description
1 polymer ?
#
loop_
_entity_poly.entity_id
_entity_poly.type
_entity_poly.pdbx_seq_one_letter_code
_entity_poly.pdbx_strand_id
1 'polypeptide(L)' 'MITERLVTMANQIALGVPDRRHVSEQVAVHLRSFWAPSMIDELAAYAPAHESELQPEVLAALTVLRPQEVSHG' A
#
# COMPACT_ATOMS: atom_id res chain seq x y z
N MET A 1 -0.49 -8.96 -15.38
CA MET A 1 -1.92 -9.28 -15.09
C MET A 1 -2.25 -9.33 -13.60
N ILE A 2 -1.32 -9.67 -12.69
CA ILE A 2 -1.60 -9.65 -11.24
C ILE A 2 -1.58 -8.22 -10.69
N THR A 3 -0.66 -7.38 -11.17
CA THR A 3 -0.41 -6.02 -10.66
C THR A 3 -1.59 -5.06 -10.79
N GLU A 4 -2.27 -5.00 -11.93
CA GLU A 4 -3.47 -4.14 -12.13
C GLU A 4 -4.60 -4.52 -11.16
N ARG A 5 -4.72 -5.81 -10.83
CA ARG A 5 -5.68 -6.29 -9.84
C ARG A 5 -5.26 -5.89 -8.42
N LEU A 6 -3.96 -5.96 -8.09
CA LEU A 6 -3.44 -5.46 -6.81
C LEU A 6 -3.74 -3.96 -6.65
N VAL A 7 -3.46 -3.15 -7.67
CA VAL A 7 -3.75 -1.71 -7.68
C VAL A 7 -5.25 -1.46 -7.43
N THR A 8 -6.11 -2.17 -8.15
CA THR A 8 -7.57 -2.05 -7.97
C THR A 8 -8.00 -2.37 -6.54
N MET A 9 -7.52 -3.49 -5.98
CA MET A 9 -7.88 -3.89 -4.61
C MET A 9 -7.34 -2.91 -3.58
N ALA A 10 -6.09 -2.44 -3.72
CA ALA A 10 -5.50 -1.47 -2.79
C ALA A 10 -6.28 -0.15 -2.77
N ASN A 11 -6.66 0.35 -3.96
CA ASN A 11 -7.48 1.54 -4.08
C ASN A 11 -8.87 1.34 -3.47
N GLN A 12 -9.50 0.17 -3.67
CA GLN A 12 -10.78 -0.17 -3.05
C GLN A 12 -10.70 -0.22 -1.51
N ILE A 13 -9.61 -0.76 -0.97
CA ILE A 13 -9.37 -0.76 0.48
C ILE A 13 -9.31 0.67 1.00
N ALA A 14 -8.52 1.55 0.36
CA ALA A 14 -8.40 2.94 0.76
C ALA A 14 -9.74 3.71 0.69
N LEU A 15 -10.53 3.48 -0.35
CA LEU A 15 -11.87 4.09 -0.51
C LEU A 15 -12.88 3.55 0.51
N GLY A 16 -12.73 2.29 0.93
CA GLY A 16 -13.63 1.62 1.86
C GLY A 16 -13.38 1.95 3.34
N VAL A 17 -12.33 2.69 3.68
CA VAL A 17 -12.03 3.06 5.07
C VAL A 17 -13.10 4.04 5.60
N PRO A 18 -13.87 3.66 6.64
CA PRO A 18 -14.98 4.48 7.14
C PRO A 18 -14.50 5.69 7.96
N ASP A 19 -13.44 5.54 8.75
CA ASP A 19 -12.82 6.65 9.48
C ASP A 19 -11.69 7.24 8.63
N ARG A 20 -11.91 8.43 8.09
CA ARG A 20 -10.95 9.10 7.20
C ARG A 20 -9.73 9.68 7.94
N ARG A 21 -9.59 9.47 9.26
CA ARG A 21 -8.37 9.78 10.01
C ARG A 21 -7.34 8.67 9.82
N HIS A 22 -6.08 9.01 9.57
CA HIS A 22 -4.99 8.03 9.45
C HIS A 22 -5.25 6.91 8.43
N VAL A 23 -5.91 7.21 7.30
CA VAL A 23 -6.29 6.21 6.28
C VAL A 23 -5.08 5.41 5.80
N SER A 24 -3.93 6.07 5.55
CA SER A 24 -2.70 5.40 5.12
C SER A 24 -2.20 4.36 6.12
N GLU A 25 -2.28 4.64 7.43
CA GLU A 25 -1.91 3.69 8.47
C GLU A 25 -2.88 2.51 8.53
N GLN A 26 -4.18 2.79 8.43
CA GLN A 26 -5.21 1.74 8.39
C GLN A 26 -5.06 0.84 7.15
N VAL A 27 -4.79 1.42 5.98
CA VAL A 27 -4.50 0.69 4.74
C VAL A 27 -3.23 -0.15 4.93
N ALA A 28 -2.15 0.41 5.49
CA ALA A 28 -0.93 -0.33 5.75
C ALA A 28 -1.17 -1.55 6.65
N VAL A 29 -1.90 -1.38 7.76
CA VAL A 29 -2.28 -2.47 8.65
C VAL A 29 -3.11 -3.53 7.91
N HIS A 30 -4.06 -3.11 7.07
CA HIS A 30 -4.89 -4.04 6.31
C HIS A 30 -4.06 -4.86 5.31
N LEU A 31 -3.22 -4.20 4.50
CA LEU A 31 -2.34 -4.87 3.55
C LEU A 31 -1.42 -5.86 4.27
N ARG A 32 -0.78 -5.45 5.37
CA ARG A 32 0.09 -6.34 6.16
C ARG A 32 -0.65 -7.54 6.75
N SER A 33 -1.91 -7.38 7.12
CA SER A 33 -2.70 -8.43 7.78
C SER A 33 -3.27 -9.45 6.81
N PHE A 34 -3.64 -9.03 5.59
CA PHE A 34 -4.42 -9.84 4.66
C PHE A 34 -3.69 -10.20 3.37
N TRP A 35 -2.60 -9.50 3.02
CA TRP A 35 -1.84 -9.79 1.81
C TRP A 35 -0.58 -10.59 2.12
N ALA A 36 -0.16 -11.41 1.16
CA ALA A 36 1.15 -12.03 1.23
C ALA A 36 2.24 -10.95 1.05
N PRO A 37 3.42 -11.09 1.71
CA PRO A 37 4.51 -10.13 1.56
C PRO A 37 4.88 -9.86 0.10
N SER A 38 4.92 -10.89 -0.75
CA SER A 38 5.21 -10.76 -2.18
C SER A 38 4.22 -9.87 -2.95
N MET A 39 2.95 -9.82 -2.53
CA MET A 39 1.95 -8.92 -3.16
C MET A 39 2.22 -7.45 -2.77
N ILE A 40 2.66 -7.23 -1.53
CA ILE A 40 3.04 -5.89 -1.04
C ILE A 40 4.30 -5.44 -1.76
N ASP A 41 5.31 -6.30 -1.89
CA ASP A 41 6.54 -6.03 -2.63
C ASP A 41 6.26 -5.73 -4.11
N GLU A 42 5.39 -6.51 -4.76
CA GLU A 42 4.99 -6.27 -6.16
C GLU A 42 4.32 -4.89 -6.31
N LEU A 43 3.38 -4.55 -5.43
CA LEU A 43 2.70 -3.26 -5.45
C LEU A 43 3.67 -2.10 -5.16
N ALA A 44 4.60 -2.29 -4.22
CA ALA A 44 5.62 -1.31 -3.87
C ALA A 44 6.62 -1.08 -5.01
N ALA A 45 6.99 -2.12 -5.75
CA ALA A 45 7.86 -2.01 -6.93
C ALA A 45 7.15 -1.34 -8.12
N TYR A 46 5.84 -1.51 -8.23
CA TYR A 46 5.02 -0.91 -9.29
C TYR A 46 4.75 0.58 -9.07
N ALA A 47 4.51 0.98 -7.82
CA ALA A 47 4.06 2.33 -7.46
C ALA A 47 4.90 3.49 -8.04
N PRO A 48 6.25 3.48 -8.01
CA PRO A 48 7.06 4.63 -8.46
C PRO A 48 6.90 4.99 -9.95
N ALA A 49 6.54 4.02 -10.79
CA ALA A 49 6.33 4.26 -12.22
C ALA A 49 4.86 4.58 -12.57
N HIS A 50 3.93 4.37 -11.63
CA HIS A 50 2.49 4.39 -11.84
C HIS A 50 1.75 5.12 -10.72
N GLU A 51 2.36 6.15 -10.13
CA GLU A 51 1.80 6.86 -8.97
C GLU A 51 0.37 7.39 -9.23
N SER A 52 0.11 7.84 -10.47
CA SER A 52 -1.21 8.34 -10.89
C SER A 52 -2.33 7.29 -10.88
N GLU A 53 -1.99 6.00 -10.86
CA GLU A 53 -2.96 4.89 -10.85
C GLU A 53 -3.34 4.46 -9.42
N LEU A 54 -2.64 4.97 -8.41
CA LEU A 54 -2.80 4.62 -7.01
C LEU A 54 -3.41 5.79 -6.23
N GLN A 55 -4.24 5.48 -5.24
CA GLN A 55 -4.72 6.50 -4.31
C GLN A 55 -3.54 7.05 -3.48
N PRO A 56 -3.53 8.36 -3.16
CA PRO A 56 -2.48 8.96 -2.32
C PRO A 56 -2.28 8.24 -0.98
N GLU A 57 -3.37 7.76 -0.38
CA GLU A 57 -3.33 7.02 0.88
C GLU A 57 -2.68 5.64 0.73
N VAL A 58 -2.77 5.00 -0.44
CA VAL A 58 -2.09 3.74 -0.76
C VAL A 58 -0.59 3.99 -0.93
N LEU A 59 -0.20 5.04 -1.66
CA LEU A 59 1.22 5.40 -1.80
C LEU A 59 1.88 5.71 -0.45
N ALA A 60 1.15 6.43 0.42
CA ALA A 60 1.58 6.69 1.79
C ALA A 60 1.66 5.40 2.62
N ALA A 61 0.68 4.50 2.50
CA ALA A 61 0.69 3.20 3.17
C ALA A 61 1.90 2.35 2.77
N LEU A 62 2.26 2.32 1.47
CA LEU A 62 3.44 1.61 0.98
C LEU A 62 4.74 2.18 1.56
N THR A 63 4.79 3.50 1.81
CA THR A 63 5.94 4.11 2.50
C THR A 63 6.04 3.70 3.97
N VAL A 64 4.91 3.50 4.66
CA VAL A 64 4.87 2.96 6.03
C VAL A 64 5.27 1.47 6.07
N LEU A 65 4.88 0.72 5.03
CA LEU A 65 5.14 -0.72 4.93
C LEU A 65 6.55 -1.07 4.51
N ARG A 66 7.27 -0.15 3.86
CA ARG A 66 8.69 -0.36 3.59
C ARG A 66 9.38 -0.64 4.92
N PRO A 67 10.09 -1.78 5.06
CA PRO A 67 10.89 -2.00 6.24
C PRO A 67 11.79 -0.79 6.38
N GLN A 68 11.71 -0.13 7.52
CA GLN A 68 12.72 0.85 7.85
C GLN A 68 14.02 0.07 7.88
N GLU A 69 14.85 0.25 6.85
CA GLU A 69 16.26 -0.08 6.91
C GLU A 69 16.76 0.62 8.17
N VAL A 70 16.82 -0.14 9.26
CA VAL A 70 17.34 0.30 10.54
C VAL A 70 18.80 0.60 10.28
N SER A 71 19.10 1.87 10.02
CA SER A 71 20.42 2.46 10.25
C SER A 71 20.70 2.33 11.75
N HIS A 72 21.17 1.15 12.18
CA HIS A 72 22.01 1.01 13.35
C HIS A 72 23.40 1.54 12.94
N GLY A 73 23.56 2.86 13.08
CA GLY A 73 24.87 3.50 13.15
C GLY A 73 25.36 3.53 14.60
#